data_AF-A0A258THB9-F1
#
_entry.id   AF-A0A258THB9-F1
#
_cell.length_a   1.000
_cell.length_b   1.000
_cell.length_c   1.000
_cell.angle_alpha   90.00
_cell.angle_beta   90.00
_cell.angle_gamma   90.00
#
_symmetry.space_group_name_H-M   'P 1'
#
loop_
_entity.id
_entity.type
_entity.pdbx_description
1 polymer ?
#
loop_
_entity_poly.entity_id
_entity_poly.type
_entity_poly.pdbx_seq_one_letter_code
_entity_poly.pdbx_strand_id
1 'polypeptide(L)'
;IKHSIQIQLDAFEDALGTGPDYVDGHQHVHQLPQIREVLIQELSHRYANHLPWIRIAAPPVGDGLKAVVIKLLGAKRLEQLVIANGLPYSKSLLGVYAFHLNADDYRQQLNVWLSNLETTADPIAMMCHPATGVKDFTQQDDPILAARFAEYAVFADDAFVSLLADKRIRLIRGSQFMTS
;
A
#
# COMPACT_ATOMS: atom_id res chain seq x y z
N ILE A 1 3.09 22.04 -2.69
CA ILE A 1 2.66 20.67 -3.08
C ILE A 1 3.42 20.22 -4.33
N LYS A 2 3.14 20.78 -5.52
CA LYS A 2 3.77 20.39 -6.80
C LYS A 2 5.29 20.24 -6.71
N HIS A 3 5.98 21.29 -6.28
CA HIS A 3 7.45 21.27 -6.16
C HIS A 3 7.98 20.14 -5.25
N SER A 4 7.28 19.83 -4.14
CA SER A 4 7.67 18.75 -3.23
C SER A 4 7.43 17.36 -3.83
N ILE A 5 6.39 17.20 -4.65
CA ILE A 5 6.16 15.97 -5.42
C ILE A 5 7.28 15.81 -6.46
N GLN A 6 7.60 16.87 -7.19
CA GLN A 6 8.68 16.85 -8.18
C GLN A 6 10.01 16.46 -7.55
N ILE A 7 10.41 17.08 -6.43
CA ILE A 7 11.64 16.71 -5.71
C ILE A 7 11.65 15.23 -5.31
N GLN A 8 10.54 14.68 -4.83
CA GLN A 8 10.48 13.28 -4.44
C GLN A 8 10.60 12.34 -5.65
N LEU A 9 9.97 12.70 -6.78
CA LEU A 9 10.09 11.94 -8.02
C LEU A 9 11.50 12.05 -8.60
N ASP A 10 12.11 13.24 -8.59
CA ASP A 10 13.51 13.46 -9.00
C ASP A 10 14.44 12.58 -8.16
N ALA A 11 14.32 12.64 -6.84
CA ALA A 11 15.15 11.85 -5.93
C ALA A 11 14.97 10.33 -6.14
N PHE A 12 13.75 9.87 -6.44
CA PHE A 12 13.49 8.48 -6.75
C PHE A 12 14.18 8.05 -8.05
N GLU A 13 14.02 8.84 -9.12
CA GLU A 13 14.62 8.57 -10.42
C GLU A 13 16.15 8.64 -10.38
N ASP A 14 16.72 9.63 -9.68
CA ASP A 14 18.16 9.75 -9.50
C ASP A 14 18.74 8.54 -8.76
N ALA A 15 18.02 8.01 -7.78
CA ALA A 15 18.48 6.87 -6.98
C ALA A 15 18.33 5.52 -7.71
N LEU A 16 17.26 5.34 -8.50
CA LEU A 16 16.91 4.04 -9.08
C LEU A 16 17.10 3.96 -10.61
N GLY A 17 17.31 5.08 -11.29
CA GLY A 17 17.48 5.17 -12.74
C GLY A 17 16.20 4.90 -13.54
N THR A 18 15.03 4.87 -12.89
CA THR A 18 13.72 4.62 -13.49
C THR A 18 12.63 5.39 -12.76
N GLY A 19 11.51 5.65 -13.45
CA GLY A 19 10.28 6.07 -12.81
C GLY A 19 9.71 4.96 -11.91
N PRO A 20 8.82 5.30 -10.97
CA PRO A 20 8.22 4.34 -10.06
C PRO A 20 7.23 3.42 -10.78
N ASP A 21 7.15 2.16 -10.35
CA ASP A 21 6.08 1.24 -10.78
C ASP A 21 4.74 1.59 -10.13
N TYR A 22 4.78 2.21 -8.94
CA TYR A 22 3.60 2.57 -8.16
C TYR A 22 3.84 3.78 -7.28
N VAL A 23 2.75 4.46 -6.93
CA VAL A 23 2.78 5.60 -6.01
C VAL A 23 1.80 5.40 -4.87
N ASP A 24 2.28 5.71 -3.68
CA ASP A 24 1.52 5.78 -2.45
C ASP A 24 1.84 7.06 -1.66
N GLY A 25 1.33 7.17 -0.44
CA GLY A 25 1.66 8.27 0.46
C GLY A 25 1.72 7.80 1.90
N HIS A 26 2.73 8.26 2.63
CA HIS A 26 2.83 8.06 4.07
C HIS A 26 1.58 8.65 4.75
N GLN A 27 0.99 7.92 5.69
CA GLN A 27 -0.30 8.25 6.32
C GLN A 27 -1.46 8.48 5.33
N HIS A 28 -1.31 8.01 4.07
CA HIS A 28 -2.26 8.15 2.97
C HIS A 28 -2.54 9.59 2.53
N VAL A 29 -1.54 10.47 2.69
CA VAL A 29 -1.63 11.91 2.34
C VAL A 29 -1.95 12.15 0.86
N HIS A 30 -1.61 11.20 -0.02
CA HIS A 30 -1.83 11.28 -1.46
C HIS A 30 -3.33 11.31 -1.84
N GLN A 31 -4.24 10.96 -0.93
CA GLN A 31 -5.69 11.03 -1.15
C GLN A 31 -6.30 12.38 -0.72
N LEU A 32 -5.52 13.24 -0.05
CA LEU A 32 -6.01 14.52 0.48
C LEU A 32 -6.34 15.51 -0.65
N PRO A 33 -7.31 16.42 -0.43
CA PRO A 33 -7.57 17.51 -1.37
C PRO A 33 -6.31 18.32 -1.68
N GLN A 34 -6.21 18.82 -2.91
CA GLN A 34 -5.04 19.53 -3.47
C GLN A 34 -3.83 18.62 -3.75
N ILE A 35 -3.54 17.64 -2.88
CA ILE A 35 -2.43 16.71 -3.10
C ILE A 35 -2.78 15.75 -4.25
N ARG A 36 -3.97 15.12 -4.21
CA ARG A 36 -4.37 14.16 -5.26
C ARG A 36 -4.41 14.78 -6.65
N GLU A 37 -4.95 15.99 -6.80
CA GLU A 37 -5.08 16.65 -8.10
C GLU A 37 -3.70 16.95 -8.69
N VAL A 38 -2.81 17.53 -7.88
CA VAL A 38 -1.44 17.84 -8.31
C VAL A 38 -0.66 16.57 -8.58
N LEU A 39 -0.79 15.54 -7.74
CA LEU A 39 -0.10 14.27 -7.92
C LEU A 39 -0.45 13.64 -9.27
N ILE A 40 -1.75 13.47 -9.56
CA ILE A 40 -2.17 12.85 -10.82
C ILE A 40 -1.72 13.67 -12.03
N GLN A 41 -1.77 15.01 -11.96
CA GLN A 41 -1.26 15.86 -13.03
C GLN A 41 0.24 15.66 -13.28
N GLU A 42 1.06 15.62 -12.22
CA GLU A 42 2.51 15.41 -12.38
C GLU A 42 2.83 14.01 -12.92
N LEU A 43 2.13 12.97 -12.44
CA LEU A 43 2.35 11.60 -12.91
C LEU A 43 1.93 11.43 -14.37
N SER A 44 0.75 11.94 -14.75
CA SER A 44 0.27 11.89 -16.13
C SER A 44 1.19 12.64 -17.10
N HIS A 45 1.76 13.77 -16.67
CA HIS A 45 2.67 14.55 -17.49
C HIS A 45 4.05 13.88 -17.60
N ARG A 46 4.63 13.46 -16.48
CA ARG A 46 6.02 12.96 -16.40
C ARG A 46 6.16 11.54 -16.93
N TYR A 47 5.16 10.69 -16.71
CA TYR A 47 5.20 9.26 -17.01
C TYR A 47 4.16 8.82 -18.03
N ALA A 48 3.79 9.69 -18.98
CA ALA A 48 2.72 9.43 -19.95
C ALA A 48 2.86 8.09 -20.71
N ASN A 49 4.09 7.62 -20.93
CA ASN A 49 4.37 6.36 -21.64
C ASN A 49 4.38 5.12 -20.71
N HIS A 50 4.49 5.33 -19.40
CA HIS A 50 4.58 4.25 -18.41
C HIS A 50 4.06 4.72 -17.05
N LEU A 51 2.72 4.83 -16.94
CA LEU A 51 2.08 5.36 -15.74
C LEU A 51 2.30 4.41 -14.55
N PRO A 52 2.72 4.92 -13.38
CA PRO A 52 2.68 4.14 -12.15
C PRO A 52 1.23 3.85 -11.75
N TRP A 53 0.98 2.70 -11.13
CA TRP A 53 -0.33 2.47 -10.49
C TRP A 53 -0.45 3.19 -9.15
N ILE A 54 -1.66 3.60 -8.79
CA ILE A 54 -1.93 4.37 -7.56
C ILE A 54 -2.59 3.47 -6.51
N ARG A 55 -2.03 3.47 -5.29
CA ARG A 55 -2.66 2.77 -4.17
C ARG A 55 -3.87 3.53 -3.65
N ILE A 56 -5.08 3.00 -3.79
CA ILE A 56 -6.24 3.52 -3.05
C ILE A 56 -6.23 2.94 -1.63
N ALA A 57 -6.21 3.81 -0.62
CA ALA A 57 -6.28 3.41 0.78
C ALA A 57 -7.72 3.52 1.28
N ALA A 58 -8.53 2.56 0.85
CA ALA A 58 -9.87 2.29 1.36
C ALA A 58 -9.82 1.00 2.20
N PRO A 59 -10.12 1.05 3.51
CA PRO A 59 -10.22 -0.17 4.31
C PRO A 59 -11.48 -0.98 3.94
N PRO A 60 -11.48 -2.30 4.18
CA PRO A 60 -12.66 -3.15 3.99
C PRO A 60 -13.85 -2.66 4.83
N VAL A 61 -15.06 -2.81 4.31
CA VAL A 61 -16.30 -2.46 5.02
C VAL A 61 -16.44 -3.40 6.24
N GLY A 62 -16.24 -2.89 7.45
CA GLY A 62 -16.36 -3.67 8.69
C GLY A 62 -15.41 -3.24 9.81
N ASP A 63 -14.30 -2.58 9.47
CA ASP A 63 -13.36 -2.08 10.46
C ASP A 63 -13.85 -0.74 11.02
N GLY A 64 -14.60 -0.82 12.13
CA GLY A 64 -15.07 0.36 12.84
C GLY A 64 -13.90 1.23 13.27
N LEU A 65 -13.97 2.55 12.99
CA LEU A 65 -13.46 3.64 13.84
C LEU A 65 -13.55 5.01 13.14
N LYS A 66 -13.90 6.04 13.91
CA LYS A 66 -14.18 7.42 13.47
C LYS A 66 -13.01 8.15 12.78
N ALA A 67 -11.79 7.63 12.82
CA ALA A 67 -10.63 8.16 12.08
C ALA A 67 -10.55 7.65 10.62
N VAL A 68 -11.21 6.53 10.32
CA VAL A 68 -11.32 5.94 8.98
C VAL A 68 -12.19 6.82 8.07
N VAL A 69 -13.17 7.52 8.65
CA VAL A 69 -14.16 8.34 7.91
C VAL A 69 -13.51 9.50 7.14
N ILE A 70 -12.45 10.13 7.66
CA ILE A 70 -11.74 11.22 6.95
C ILE A 70 -10.86 10.67 5.83
N LYS A 71 -10.23 9.49 6.03
CA LYS A 71 -9.44 8.81 5.00
C LYS A 71 -10.32 8.24 3.87
N LEU A 72 -11.54 7.78 4.19
CA LEU A 72 -12.54 7.31 3.23
C LEU A 72 -13.01 8.40 2.25
N LEU A 73 -13.10 9.67 2.68
CA LEU A 73 -13.51 10.77 1.80
C LEU A 73 -12.46 11.08 0.72
N GLY A 74 -11.18 10.82 0.99
CA GLY A 74 -10.09 10.99 0.01
C GLY A 74 -10.07 9.88 -1.04
N ALA A 75 -10.27 8.63 -0.62
CA ALA A 75 -10.14 7.45 -1.45
C ALA A 75 -11.07 7.47 -2.69
N LYS A 76 -12.37 7.72 -2.49
CA LYS A 76 -13.34 7.76 -3.59
C LYS A 76 -13.04 8.85 -4.63
N ARG A 77 -12.55 10.00 -4.18
CA ARG A 77 -12.19 11.11 -5.09
C ARG A 77 -10.90 10.84 -5.84
N LEU A 78 -9.91 10.23 -5.18
CA LEU A 78 -8.71 9.78 -5.85
C LEU A 78 -9.04 8.69 -6.88
N GLU A 79 -9.89 7.73 -6.55
CA GLU A 79 -10.37 6.69 -7.46
C GLU A 79 -11.02 7.30 -8.72
N GLN A 80 -11.94 8.24 -8.56
CA GLN A 80 -12.54 8.95 -9.69
C GLN A 80 -11.49 9.65 -10.58
N LEU A 81 -10.46 10.22 -9.96
CA LEU A 81 -9.43 10.97 -10.66
C LEU A 81 -8.47 10.06 -11.43
N VAL A 82 -8.07 8.91 -10.86
CA VAL A 82 -7.22 7.92 -11.55
C VAL A 82 -7.97 7.30 -12.73
N ILE A 83 -9.27 6.98 -12.57
CA ILE A 83 -10.12 6.50 -13.67
C ILE A 83 -10.18 7.54 -14.79
N ALA A 84 -10.43 8.81 -14.45
CA ALA A 84 -10.54 9.88 -15.43
C ALA A 84 -9.24 10.17 -16.21
N ASN A 85 -8.08 9.80 -15.65
CA ASN A 85 -6.77 10.02 -16.27
C ASN A 85 -6.14 8.71 -16.80
N GLY A 86 -6.82 7.57 -16.69
CA GLY A 86 -6.32 6.29 -17.18
C GLY A 86 -5.16 5.70 -16.37
N LEU A 87 -4.97 6.11 -15.11
CA LEU A 87 -3.95 5.51 -14.25
C LEU A 87 -4.48 4.19 -13.66
N PRO A 88 -3.69 3.11 -13.69
CA PRO A 88 -4.04 1.88 -12.98
C PRO A 88 -4.03 2.10 -11.46
N TYR A 89 -4.80 1.31 -10.73
CA TYR A 89 -4.96 1.51 -9.29
C TYR A 89 -5.41 0.25 -8.56
N SER A 90 -5.05 0.13 -7.27
CA SER A 90 -5.54 -0.95 -6.41
C SER A 90 -6.92 -0.59 -5.83
N LYS A 91 -7.89 -1.51 -5.84
CA LYS A 91 -9.24 -1.22 -5.34
C LYS A 91 -9.36 -1.19 -3.82
N SER A 92 -8.53 -1.96 -3.13
CA SER A 92 -8.58 -2.11 -1.67
C SER A 92 -7.18 -2.17 -1.07
N LEU A 93 -7.10 -1.80 0.21
CA LEU A 93 -5.90 -1.90 1.02
C LEU A 93 -6.14 -2.81 2.22
N LEU A 94 -5.40 -3.93 2.26
CA LEU A 94 -5.29 -4.81 3.40
C LEU A 94 -4.07 -4.47 4.26
N GLY A 95 -3.99 -5.06 5.46
CA GLY A 95 -2.83 -4.89 6.33
C GLY A 95 -2.85 -3.59 7.16
N VAL A 96 -4.01 -2.92 7.24
CA VAL A 96 -4.18 -1.77 8.12
C VAL A 96 -4.60 -2.25 9.50
N TYR A 97 -3.78 -1.95 10.51
CA TYR A 97 -4.04 -2.26 11.91
C TYR A 97 -3.26 -1.30 12.82
N ALA A 98 -3.45 -1.41 14.13
CA ALA A 98 -2.86 -0.50 15.11
C ALA A 98 -1.48 -0.95 15.63
N PHE A 99 -0.75 -1.82 14.90
CA PHE A 99 0.63 -2.22 15.20
C PHE A 99 0.87 -2.84 16.60
N HIS A 100 -0.17 -3.44 17.20
CA HIS A 100 -0.12 -3.99 18.55
C HIS A 100 -0.12 -5.53 18.60
N LEU A 101 -0.10 -6.20 17.44
CA LEU A 101 -0.19 -7.66 17.35
C LEU A 101 1.21 -8.29 17.47
N ASN A 102 1.32 -9.39 18.22
CA ASN A 102 2.48 -10.28 18.15
C ASN A 102 2.40 -11.16 16.88
N ALA A 103 3.38 -12.04 16.68
CA ALA A 103 3.43 -12.88 15.48
C ALA A 103 2.22 -13.82 15.32
N ASP A 104 1.75 -14.44 16.41
CA ASP A 104 0.61 -15.38 16.35
C ASP A 104 -0.70 -14.64 16.06
N ASP A 105 -0.94 -13.53 16.74
CA ASP A 105 -2.12 -12.69 16.52
C ASP A 105 -2.11 -12.06 15.12
N TYR A 106 -0.93 -11.61 14.65
CA TYR A 106 -0.77 -11.09 13.29
C TYR A 106 -1.06 -12.17 12.24
N ARG A 107 -0.61 -13.42 12.47
CA ARG A 107 -0.91 -14.54 11.57
C ARG A 107 -2.40 -14.83 11.47
N GLN A 108 -3.11 -14.79 12.60
CA GLN A 108 -4.57 -14.95 12.62
C GLN A 108 -5.26 -13.81 11.86
N GLN A 109 -4.85 -12.57 12.10
CA GLN A 109 -5.39 -11.40 11.42
C GLN A 109 -5.10 -11.42 9.92
N LEU A 110 -3.91 -11.87 9.51
CA LEU A 110 -3.53 -12.07 8.11
C LEU A 110 -4.46 -13.09 7.44
N ASN A 111 -4.73 -14.22 8.10
CA ASN A 111 -5.68 -15.20 7.59
C ASN A 111 -7.09 -14.60 7.41
N VAL A 112 -7.55 -13.75 8.34
CA VAL A 112 -8.83 -13.04 8.22
C VAL A 112 -8.84 -12.10 7.00
N TRP A 113 -7.82 -11.24 6.86
CA TRP A 113 -7.71 -10.33 5.72
C TRP A 113 -7.71 -11.08 4.39
N LEU A 114 -6.95 -12.16 4.29
CA LEU A 114 -6.86 -12.95 3.07
C LEU A 114 -8.13 -13.79 2.79
N SER A 115 -8.91 -14.15 3.82
CA SER A 115 -10.20 -14.85 3.64
C SER A 115 -11.30 -13.92 3.12
N ASN A 116 -11.18 -12.63 3.40
CA ASN A 116 -12.11 -11.59 2.97
C ASN A 116 -11.74 -10.99 1.60
N LEU A 117 -10.74 -11.55 0.92
CA LEU A 117 -10.51 -11.26 -0.49
C LEU A 117 -11.72 -11.77 -1.25
N GLU A 118 -12.58 -10.86 -1.72
CA GLU A 118 -13.60 -11.21 -2.70
C GLU A 118 -12.89 -11.90 -3.89
N THR A 119 -13.57 -12.82 -4.56
CA THR A 119 -13.09 -13.47 -5.81
C THR A 119 -13.03 -12.49 -6.98
N THR A 120 -12.88 -11.19 -6.72
CA THR A 120 -12.75 -10.16 -7.73
C THR A 120 -11.44 -10.39 -8.46
N ALA A 121 -11.47 -10.30 -9.79
CA ALA A 121 -10.24 -10.24 -10.59
C ALA A 121 -9.43 -8.96 -10.33
N ASP A 122 -9.95 -8.05 -9.51
CA ASP A 122 -9.33 -6.77 -9.22
C ASP A 122 -8.11 -6.92 -8.31
N PRO A 123 -7.02 -6.22 -8.63
CA PRO A 123 -5.81 -6.29 -7.83
C PRO A 123 -5.93 -5.52 -6.50
N ILE A 124 -5.37 -6.12 -5.46
CA ILE A 124 -5.44 -5.65 -4.07
C ILE A 124 -4.03 -5.42 -3.55
N ALA A 125 -3.84 -4.31 -2.83
CA ALA A 125 -2.59 -4.01 -2.16
C ALA A 125 -2.66 -4.48 -0.70
N MET A 126 -1.61 -5.13 -0.21
CA MET A 126 -1.42 -5.44 1.20
C MET A 126 -0.25 -4.61 1.74
N MET A 127 -0.53 -3.81 2.77
CA MET A 127 0.51 -3.06 3.47
C MET A 127 1.12 -3.92 4.56
N CYS A 128 2.46 -3.88 4.64
CA CYS A 128 3.22 -4.54 5.69
C CYS A 128 4.53 -3.75 5.94
N HIS A 129 5.18 -4.05 7.05
CA HIS A 129 6.38 -3.40 7.55
C HIS A 129 7.43 -4.40 8.07
N PRO A 130 7.65 -5.57 7.43
CA PRO A 130 8.58 -6.56 7.94
C PRO A 130 10.00 -6.01 7.98
N ALA A 131 10.73 -6.32 9.04
CA ALA A 131 12.16 -6.04 9.14
C ALA A 131 12.87 -7.14 9.94
N THR A 132 14.08 -7.50 9.52
CA THR A 132 14.96 -8.43 10.25
C THR A 132 15.65 -7.78 11.46
N GLY A 133 15.46 -6.46 11.65
CA GLY A 133 16.28 -5.64 12.54
C GLY A 133 17.63 -5.37 11.91
N VAL A 134 17.88 -4.13 11.49
CA VAL A 134 19.22 -3.70 11.07
C VAL A 134 19.48 -2.35 11.73
N LYS A 135 20.53 -2.31 12.56
CA LYS A 135 20.98 -1.21 13.45
C LYS A 135 20.20 -1.05 14.76
N ASP A 136 20.89 -0.42 15.72
CA ASP A 136 20.56 -0.16 17.14
C ASP A 136 19.28 0.68 17.37
N PHE A 137 18.21 0.44 16.62
CA PHE A 137 16.93 1.08 16.85
C PHE A 137 16.26 0.49 18.10
N THR A 138 15.92 1.38 19.03
CA THR A 138 15.12 1.04 20.20
C THR A 138 13.64 1.31 19.92
N GLN A 139 12.75 0.84 20.79
CA GLN A 139 11.33 1.22 20.72
C GLN A 139 11.10 2.74 20.82
N GLN A 140 12.08 3.50 21.32
CA GLN A 140 12.01 4.96 21.39
C GLN A 140 12.22 5.61 20.02
N ASP A 141 12.99 4.98 19.14
CA ASP A 141 13.28 5.46 17.78
C ASP A 141 12.22 5.02 16.78
N ASP A 142 11.61 3.84 17.02
CA ASP A 142 10.60 3.25 16.16
C ASP A 142 9.38 2.76 16.97
N PRO A 143 8.27 3.52 16.97
CA PRO A 143 7.06 3.16 17.70
C PRO A 143 6.43 1.84 17.26
N ILE A 144 6.78 1.30 16.08
CA ILE A 144 6.21 0.04 15.55
C ILE A 144 7.25 -1.09 15.49
N LEU A 145 8.41 -0.96 16.14
CA LEU A 145 9.51 -1.93 16.07
C LEU A 145 9.07 -3.37 16.33
N ALA A 146 8.27 -3.60 17.38
CA ALA A 146 7.76 -4.93 17.72
C ALA A 146 6.88 -5.52 16.60
N ALA A 147 6.06 -4.67 15.98
CA ALA A 147 5.20 -5.05 14.87
C ALA A 147 6.04 -5.49 13.66
N ARG A 148 7.12 -4.77 13.32
CA ARG A 148 8.01 -5.14 12.22
C ARG A 148 8.60 -6.53 12.37
N PHE A 149 8.98 -6.91 13.59
CA PHE A 149 9.52 -8.24 13.89
C PHE A 149 8.43 -9.32 13.85
N ALA A 150 7.24 -9.03 14.37
CA ALA A 150 6.09 -9.93 14.26
C ALA A 150 5.73 -10.21 12.80
N GLU A 151 5.66 -9.16 11.98
CA GLU A 151 5.37 -9.26 10.54
C GLU A 151 6.46 -10.07 9.82
N TYR A 152 7.74 -9.78 10.08
CA TYR A 152 8.85 -10.54 9.50
C TYR A 152 8.77 -12.04 9.86
N ALA A 153 8.52 -12.36 11.14
CA ALA A 153 8.42 -13.73 11.60
C ALA A 153 7.30 -14.50 10.88
N VAL A 154 6.18 -13.84 10.58
CA VAL A 154 5.07 -14.46 9.83
C VAL A 154 5.39 -14.62 8.35
N PHE A 155 5.97 -13.62 7.69
CA PHE A 155 6.27 -13.70 6.25
C PHE A 155 7.47 -14.60 5.91
N ALA A 156 8.40 -14.78 6.85
CA ALA A 156 9.55 -15.66 6.69
C ALA A 156 9.24 -17.15 6.97
N ASP A 157 8.04 -17.46 7.47
CA ASP A 157 7.60 -18.81 7.82
C ASP A 157 6.93 -19.52 6.62
N ASP A 158 7.27 -20.79 6.39
CA ASP A 158 6.69 -21.63 5.33
C ASP A 158 5.15 -21.75 5.41
N ALA A 159 4.58 -21.57 6.61
CA ALA A 159 3.13 -21.53 6.79
C ALA A 159 2.48 -20.37 6.02
N PHE A 160 3.18 -19.27 5.74
CA PHE A 160 2.68 -18.20 4.88
C PHE A 160 2.53 -18.66 3.43
N VAL A 161 3.48 -19.43 2.91
CA VAL A 161 3.41 -20.00 1.55
C VAL A 161 2.22 -20.96 1.45
N SER A 162 2.03 -21.80 2.46
CA SER A 162 0.87 -22.71 2.54
C SER A 162 -0.46 -21.93 2.57
N LEU A 163 -0.53 -20.84 3.35
CA LEU A 163 -1.71 -19.98 3.44
C LEU A 163 -2.09 -19.37 2.08
N LEU A 164 -1.11 -18.89 1.32
CA LEU A 164 -1.34 -18.35 -0.03
C LEU A 164 -1.84 -19.44 -0.98
N ALA A 165 -1.25 -20.63 -0.95
CA ALA A 165 -1.64 -21.75 -1.78
C ALA A 165 -3.07 -22.22 -1.49
N ASP A 166 -3.42 -22.39 -0.21
CA ASP A 166 -4.76 -22.82 0.23
C ASP A 166 -5.85 -21.84 -0.23
N LYS A 167 -5.53 -20.54 -0.22
CA LYS A 167 -6.44 -19.47 -0.67
C LYS A 167 -6.33 -19.17 -2.16
N ARG A 168 -5.47 -19.88 -2.91
CA ARG A 168 -5.19 -19.66 -4.34
C ARG A 168 -4.79 -18.22 -4.68
N ILE A 169 -4.00 -17.61 -3.79
CA ILE A 169 -3.52 -16.24 -3.94
C ILE A 169 -2.16 -16.25 -4.62
N ARG A 170 -2.00 -15.40 -5.63
CA ARG A 170 -0.72 -15.18 -6.31
C ARG A 170 -0.18 -13.80 -5.98
N LEU A 171 1.03 -13.75 -5.44
CA LEU A 171 1.76 -12.49 -5.30
C LEU A 171 2.29 -12.06 -6.67
N ILE A 172 2.13 -10.78 -6.97
CA ILE A 172 2.64 -10.15 -8.20
C ILE A 172 3.47 -8.92 -7.85
N ARG A 173 4.42 -8.57 -8.71
CA ARG A 173 5.13 -7.29 -8.59
C ARG A 173 4.22 -6.15 -9.06
N GLY A 174 4.44 -4.96 -8.51
CA GLY A 174 3.74 -3.75 -8.93
C GLY A 174 3.88 -3.46 -10.43
N SER A 175 5.03 -3.76 -11.03
CA SER A 175 5.23 -3.62 -12.48
C SER A 175 4.36 -4.54 -13.34
N GLN A 176 3.90 -5.67 -12.79
CA GLN A 176 3.03 -6.63 -13.49
C GLN A 176 1.55 -6.22 -13.43
N PHE A 177 1.23 -5.17 -12.68
CA PHE A 177 -0.10 -4.60 -12.57
C PHE A 177 -0.58 -3.97 -13.89
N MET A 178 0.38 -3.50 -14.72
CA MET A 178 0.13 -2.83 -16.00
C MET A 178 -0.12 -3.80 -17.17
N THR A 179 0.15 -5.10 -16.99
CA THR A 179 0.23 -6.08 -18.10
C THR A 179 -0.90 -7.12 -18.07
N SER A 180 -1.95 -6.89 -17.28
CA SER A 180 -3.08 -7.82 -17.10
C SER A 180 -4.35 -7.31 -17.76
#